data_AF-A0A0D3F1A0-F1
#
_entry.id   AF-A0A0D3F1A0-F1
#
_cell.length_a   1.000
_cell.length_b   1.000
_cell.length_c   1.000
_cell.angle_alpha   90.00
_cell.angle_beta   90.00
_cell.angle_gamma   90.00
#
_symmetry.space_group_name_H-M   'P 1'
#
loop_
_entity.id
_entity.type
_entity.pdbx_description
1 polymer ?
#
loop_
_entity_poly.entity_id
_entity_poly.type
_entity_poly.pdbx_seq_one_letter_code
_entity_poly.pdbx_strand_id
1 'polypeptide(L)'
;MAVASEQPAARGKCPKVAAPTTGPIPAAELLGVIQDAARAGAEVIMEAVNKPRNIHYKGVADLVTDTDKLSELVILEVVRKTFPDHLILGEEGGGAYCNGQKIHVSKTDKVEQSLLVTGFGYEHDDAWVTNINLFKEYTDISRGVRRLGSAAADMSHVALGITEAYWEYRLKPWDMAAGVLIVEEAGGMVSRMDGGEFTVFDRSVLVSNGVVHDQLLDRIGPATEDLKKKGIDFSLWFKPDKYPTDF
;
A
#
# COMPACT_ATOMS: atom_id res chain seq x y z
N MET A 1 22.96 -9.13 -21.73
CA MET A 1 23.81 -9.51 -20.59
C MET A 1 23.80 -8.33 -19.62
N ALA A 2 22.97 -8.39 -18.58
CA ALA A 2 23.03 -7.40 -17.50
C ALA A 2 24.21 -7.78 -16.60
N VAL A 3 25.27 -6.98 -16.61
CA VAL A 3 26.41 -7.14 -15.72
C VAL A 3 26.00 -6.56 -14.37
N ALA A 4 25.77 -7.43 -13.39
CA ALA A 4 25.67 -7.00 -12.00
C ALA A 4 27.00 -6.30 -11.64
N SER A 5 26.94 -5.05 -11.20
CA SER A 5 28.14 -4.36 -10.74
C SER A 5 28.71 -5.14 -9.55
N GLU A 6 29.91 -5.69 -9.70
CA GLU A 6 30.71 -6.32 -8.63
C GLU A 6 31.29 -5.27 -7.67
N GLN A 7 30.47 -4.34 -7.20
CA GLN A 7 30.80 -3.59 -6.01
C GLN A 7 30.34 -4.43 -4.81
N PRO A 8 31.25 -4.93 -3.96
CA PRO A 8 30.82 -5.57 -2.72
C PRO A 8 30.04 -4.54 -1.92
N ALA A 9 28.73 -4.73 -1.82
CA ALA A 9 27.92 -3.97 -0.88
C ALA A 9 28.61 -4.10 0.48
N ALA A 10 29.04 -2.98 1.04
CA ALA A 10 29.56 -2.96 2.39
C ALA A 10 28.56 -3.73 3.26
N ARG A 11 29.04 -4.73 4.01
CA ARG A 11 28.23 -5.46 5.01
C ARG A 11 27.88 -4.50 6.15
N GLY A 12 27.10 -3.46 5.87
CA GLY A 12 26.29 -2.81 6.87
C GLY A 12 25.31 -3.85 7.36
N LYS A 13 25.24 -4.06 8.67
CA LYS A 13 24.13 -4.81 9.27
C LYS A 13 22.85 -4.23 8.70
N CYS A 14 22.06 -5.00 7.95
CA CYS A 14 20.69 -4.60 7.65
C CYS A 14 20.04 -4.33 9.02
N PRO A 15 19.59 -3.09 9.31
CA PRO A 15 18.87 -2.82 10.54
C PRO A 15 17.70 -3.80 10.59
N LYS A 16 17.49 -4.47 11.73
CA LYS A 16 16.28 -5.26 11.89
C LYS A 16 15.10 -4.30 11.74
N VAL A 17 14.25 -4.52 10.73
CA VAL A 17 13.02 -3.75 10.47
C VAL A 17 11.90 -4.28 11.37
N ALA A 18 12.17 -4.36 12.67
CA ALA A 18 11.22 -4.80 13.66
C ALA A 18 11.45 -4.00 14.94
N ALA A 19 10.38 -3.71 15.67
CA ALA A 19 10.47 -3.15 17.00
C ALA A 19 11.45 -4.00 17.85
N PRO A 20 12.46 -3.41 18.50
CA PRO A 20 13.26 -4.03 19.54
C PRO A 20 12.45 -4.89 20.53
N THR A 21 11.22 -4.47 20.85
CA THR A 21 10.23 -5.29 21.54
C THR A 21 9.62 -6.31 20.59
N THR A 22 10.29 -7.45 20.41
CA THR A 22 9.71 -8.61 19.72
C THR A 22 9.04 -9.56 20.73
N GLY A 23 7.74 -9.81 20.59
CA GLY A 23 6.99 -10.77 21.39
C GLY A 23 5.46 -10.63 21.22
N PRO A 24 4.66 -11.63 21.63
CA PRO A 24 3.21 -11.53 21.61
C PRO A 24 2.74 -10.51 22.66
N ILE A 25 1.97 -9.51 22.22
CA ILE A 25 1.33 -8.54 23.12
C ILE A 25 -0.02 -9.13 23.53
N PRO A 26 -0.37 -9.16 24.83
CA PRO A 26 -1.69 -9.60 25.27
C PRO A 26 -2.79 -8.80 24.58
N ALA A 27 -3.83 -9.48 24.08
CA ALA A 27 -4.95 -8.82 23.40
C ALA A 27 -5.64 -7.77 24.29
N ALA A 28 -5.69 -7.99 25.61
CA ALA A 28 -6.24 -7.03 26.57
C ALA A 28 -5.43 -5.73 26.64
N GLU A 29 -4.11 -5.81 26.49
CA GLU A 29 -3.23 -4.64 26.47
C GLU A 29 -3.42 -3.84 25.18
N LEU A 30 -3.43 -4.52 24.03
CA LEU A 30 -3.75 -3.89 22.75
C LEU A 30 -5.12 -3.19 22.79
N LEU A 31 -6.13 -3.87 23.34
CA LEU A 31 -7.47 -3.31 23.46
C LEU A 31 -7.51 -2.06 24.34
N GLY A 32 -6.78 -2.07 25.47
CA GLY A 32 -6.66 -0.90 26.34
C GLY A 32 -6.06 0.30 25.60
N VAL A 33 -4.94 0.10 24.89
CA VAL A 33 -4.30 1.18 24.12
C VAL A 33 -5.21 1.69 23.02
N ILE A 34 -5.92 0.81 22.31
CA ILE A 34 -6.88 1.20 21.27
C ILE A 34 -8.02 2.04 21.86
N GLN A 35 -8.56 1.66 23.03
CA GLN A 35 -9.62 2.42 23.70
C GLN A 35 -9.16 3.80 24.14
N ASP A 36 -7.95 3.91 24.67
CA ASP A 36 -7.37 5.18 25.09
C ASP A 36 -7.09 6.08 23.88
N ALA A 37 -6.50 5.53 22.82
CA ALA A 37 -6.23 6.26 21.59
C ALA A 37 -7.53 6.75 20.92
N ALA A 38 -8.54 5.89 20.83
CA ALA A 38 -9.85 6.25 20.28
C ALA A 38 -10.53 7.35 21.09
N ARG A 39 -10.42 7.32 22.43
CA ARG A 39 -10.97 8.36 23.30
C ARG A 39 -10.27 9.70 23.10
N ALA A 40 -8.94 9.70 23.03
CA ALA A 40 -8.15 10.91 22.81
C ALA A 40 -8.49 11.57 21.46
N GLY A 41 -8.56 10.79 20.38
CA GLY A 41 -9.00 11.30 19.07
C GLY A 41 -10.44 11.82 19.10
N ALA A 42 -11.35 11.11 19.77
CA ALA A 42 -12.73 11.54 19.93
C ALA A 42 -12.87 12.86 20.71
N GLU A 43 -12.07 13.09 21.75
CA GLU A 43 -12.05 14.35 22.51
C GLU A 43 -11.70 15.54 21.60
N VAL A 44 -10.68 15.40 20.76
CA VAL A 44 -10.30 16.41 19.75
C VAL A 44 -11.46 16.72 18.81
N ILE A 45 -12.12 15.69 18.29
CA ILE A 45 -13.28 15.84 17.39
C ILE A 45 -14.41 16.57 18.12
N MET A 46 -14.76 16.12 19.34
CA MET A 46 -15.86 16.66 20.14
C MET A 46 -15.65 18.14 20.51
N GLU A 47 -14.41 18.54 20.79
CA GLU A 47 -14.07 19.94 21.02
C GLU A 47 -14.20 20.82 19.78
N ALA A 48 -14.08 20.23 18.59
CA ALA A 48 -14.16 20.94 17.31
C ALA A 48 -15.59 21.00 16.73
N VAL A 49 -16.53 20.16 17.19
CA VAL A 49 -17.88 20.00 16.61
C VAL A 49 -18.61 21.32 16.35
N ASN A 50 -18.51 22.28 17.28
CA ASN A 50 -19.23 23.57 17.23
C ASN A 50 -18.32 24.76 16.88
N LYS A 51 -17.09 24.53 16.43
CA LYS A 51 -16.13 25.57 16.06
C LYS A 51 -16.03 25.71 14.53
N PRO A 52 -15.70 26.90 14.01
CA PRO A 52 -15.37 27.07 12.60
C PRO A 52 -14.23 26.12 12.19
N ARG A 53 -14.36 25.49 11.03
CA ARG A 53 -13.39 24.50 10.55
C ARG A 53 -12.44 25.12 9.55
N ASN A 54 -11.14 24.86 9.70
CA ASN A 54 -10.15 25.11 8.66
C ASN A 54 -10.14 23.88 7.76
N ILE A 55 -10.58 24.06 6.52
CA ILE A 55 -10.72 22.99 5.52
C ILE A 55 -9.56 23.11 4.53
N HIS A 56 -8.86 22.00 4.32
CA HIS A 56 -7.84 21.77 3.32
C HIS A 56 -8.28 20.66 2.37
N TYR A 57 -7.59 20.55 1.24
CA TYR A 57 -7.86 19.55 0.22
C TYR A 57 -6.60 18.73 -0.03
N LYS A 58 -6.68 17.39 0.11
CA LYS A 58 -5.62 16.45 -0.28
C LYS A 58 -5.74 16.01 -1.74
N GLY A 59 -6.89 16.28 -2.37
CA GLY A 59 -7.19 15.97 -3.77
C GLY A 59 -8.34 16.82 -4.31
N VAL A 60 -8.91 16.43 -5.45
CA VAL A 60 -9.99 17.20 -6.12
C VAL A 60 -11.28 17.24 -5.28
N ALA A 61 -11.52 16.21 -4.46
CA ALA A 61 -12.70 16.10 -3.58
C ALA A 61 -12.37 15.65 -2.14
N ASP A 62 -11.11 15.36 -1.83
CA ASP A 62 -10.69 14.83 -0.53
C ASP A 62 -10.47 15.97 0.47
N LEU A 63 -11.38 16.09 1.44
CA LEU A 63 -11.42 17.14 2.44
C LEU A 63 -10.69 16.67 3.70
N VAL A 64 -9.75 17.49 4.16
CA VAL A 64 -9.09 17.30 5.46
C VAL A 64 -9.17 18.58 6.27
N THR A 65 -9.46 18.48 7.56
CA THR A 65 -9.44 19.61 8.48
C THR A 65 -8.25 19.55 9.42
N ASP A 66 -7.94 20.67 10.07
CA ASP A 66 -6.99 20.69 11.18
C ASP A 66 -7.38 19.71 12.30
N THR A 67 -8.68 19.42 12.44
CA THR A 67 -9.20 18.46 13.43
C THR A 67 -8.77 17.02 13.10
N ASP A 68 -8.76 16.64 11.82
CA ASP A 68 -8.36 15.29 11.39
C ASP A 68 -6.89 15.05 11.71
N LYS A 69 -6.02 16.00 11.32
CA LYS A 69 -4.59 15.96 11.63
C LYS A 69 -4.32 15.93 13.14
N LEU A 70 -5.03 16.75 13.91
CA LEU A 70 -4.86 16.80 15.36
C LEU A 70 -5.36 15.51 16.03
N SER A 71 -6.46 14.94 15.55
CA SER A 71 -7.01 13.67 16.02
C SER A 71 -6.00 12.53 15.78
N GLU A 72 -5.39 12.48 14.60
CA GLU A 72 -4.33 11.51 14.34
C GLU A 72 -3.10 11.74 15.24
N LEU A 73 -2.65 12.99 15.39
CA LEU A 73 -1.49 13.29 16.24
C LEU A 73 -1.68 12.78 17.68
N VAL A 74 -2.84 13.00 18.30
CA VAL A 74 -3.09 12.51 19.67
C VAL A 74 -3.21 11.00 19.74
N ILE A 75 -3.78 10.35 18.71
CA ILE A 75 -3.81 8.89 18.59
C ILE A 75 -2.37 8.35 18.53
N LEU A 76 -1.52 8.93 17.69
CA LEU A 76 -0.12 8.54 17.56
C LEU A 76 0.65 8.73 18.86
N GLU A 77 0.40 9.81 19.61
CA GLU A 77 1.03 10.04 20.92
C GLU A 77 0.68 8.94 21.92
N VAL A 78 -0.60 8.54 22.01
CA VAL A 78 -1.04 7.44 22.89
C VAL A 78 -0.37 6.13 22.48
N VAL A 79 -0.39 5.79 21.20
CA VAL A 79 0.20 4.54 20.70
C VAL A 79 1.71 4.51 20.92
N ARG A 80 2.43 5.61 20.62
CA ARG A 80 3.88 5.71 20.84
C ARG A 80 4.27 5.68 22.31
N LYS A 81 3.42 6.18 23.21
CA LYS A 81 3.70 6.13 24.65
C LYS A 81 3.76 4.69 25.15
N THR A 82 2.89 3.82 24.65
CA THR A 82 2.87 2.41 25.06
C THR A 82 3.81 1.56 24.21
N PHE A 83 3.97 1.89 22.93
CA PHE A 83 4.77 1.16 21.96
C PHE A 83 5.81 2.09 21.30
N PRO A 84 6.86 2.51 22.04
CA PRO A 84 7.78 3.58 21.62
C PRO A 84 8.67 3.23 20.43
N ASP A 85 8.81 1.96 20.14
CA ASP A 85 9.70 1.42 19.12
C ASP A 85 8.93 0.70 17.99
N HIS A 86 7.59 0.76 18.03
CA HIS A 86 6.73 0.33 16.94
C HIS A 86 6.73 1.35 15.80
N LEU A 87 6.73 0.83 14.57
CA LEU A 87 6.47 1.63 13.37
C LEU A 87 4.96 1.81 13.25
N ILE A 88 4.51 3.06 13.17
CA ILE A 88 3.09 3.42 13.07
C ILE A 88 2.92 4.24 11.81
N LEU A 89 1.90 3.89 11.03
CA LEU A 89 1.50 4.60 9.82
C LEU A 89 0.07 5.09 10.02
N GLY A 90 -0.14 6.39 9.79
CA GLY A 90 -1.43 7.05 9.88
C GLY A 90 -1.93 7.51 8.50
N GLU A 91 -3.19 7.93 8.45
CA GLU A 91 -3.93 8.40 7.27
C GLU A 91 -3.69 9.91 7.01
N GLU A 92 -3.39 10.67 8.06
CA GLU A 92 -3.27 12.11 8.05
C GLU A 92 -1.82 12.58 7.92
N GLY A 93 -1.22 12.25 6.77
CA GLY A 93 -0.20 13.09 6.13
C GLY A 93 1.08 13.28 6.95
N GLY A 94 1.77 12.17 7.22
CA GLY A 94 3.19 12.18 7.58
C GLY A 94 4.10 12.06 6.34
N GLY A 95 3.58 11.49 5.26
CA GLY A 95 4.36 10.85 4.20
C GLY A 95 4.92 9.50 4.66
N ALA A 96 5.43 8.72 3.71
CA ALA A 96 6.08 7.46 4.01
C ALA A 96 7.54 7.66 4.47
N TYR A 97 8.01 6.82 5.39
CA TYR A 97 9.39 6.85 5.89
C TYR A 97 10.03 5.46 5.90
N CYS A 98 11.33 5.40 5.63
CA CYS A 98 12.17 4.23 5.83
C CYS A 98 13.36 4.64 6.71
N ASN A 99 13.52 3.98 7.86
CA ASN A 99 14.59 4.29 8.83
C ASN A 99 14.66 5.78 9.23
N GLY A 100 13.50 6.41 9.41
CA GLY A 100 13.38 7.83 9.76
C GLY A 100 13.62 8.82 8.61
N GLN A 101 13.93 8.34 7.40
CA GLN A 101 14.05 9.17 6.21
C GLN A 101 12.77 9.14 5.39
N LYS A 102 12.28 10.30 4.96
CA LYS A 102 11.11 10.39 4.10
C LYS A 102 11.41 9.75 2.75
N ILE A 103 10.47 8.95 2.23
CA ILE A 103 10.61 8.24 0.95
C ILE A 103 9.58 8.75 -0.05
N HIS A 104 9.87 8.53 -1.33
CA HIS A 104 9.03 8.93 -2.44
C HIS A 104 9.12 7.89 -3.55
N VAL A 105 8.01 7.69 -4.26
CA VAL A 105 7.99 6.84 -5.45
C VAL A 105 8.92 7.38 -6.55
N SER A 106 9.27 6.49 -7.49
CA SER A 106 10.10 6.82 -8.66
C SER A 106 9.44 7.85 -9.57
N LYS A 107 10.23 8.63 -10.31
CA LYS A 107 9.73 9.56 -11.33
C LYS A 107 9.79 9.01 -12.76
N THR A 108 10.18 7.74 -12.93
CA THR A 108 10.21 7.08 -14.25
C THR A 108 8.83 7.15 -14.88
N ASP A 109 8.77 7.65 -16.12
CA ASP A 109 7.53 7.97 -16.83
C ASP A 109 7.22 7.01 -17.99
N LYS A 110 8.07 6.00 -18.23
CA LYS A 110 7.90 5.04 -19.32
C LYS A 110 8.11 3.61 -18.86
N VAL A 111 7.17 2.74 -19.22
CA VAL A 111 7.23 1.29 -18.92
C VAL A 111 8.51 0.64 -19.42
N GLU A 112 9.03 1.07 -20.58
CA GLU A 112 10.31 0.58 -21.15
C GLU A 112 11.54 0.85 -20.28
N GLN A 113 11.43 1.83 -19.38
CA GLN A 113 12.48 2.20 -18.43
C GLN A 113 12.16 1.68 -17.03
N SER A 114 11.01 1.06 -16.81
CA SER A 114 10.59 0.60 -15.50
C SER A 114 11.23 -0.74 -15.12
N LEU A 115 11.52 -0.89 -13.83
CA LEU A 115 11.67 -2.19 -13.18
C LEU A 115 10.35 -2.50 -12.46
N LEU A 116 9.71 -3.59 -12.86
CA LEU A 116 8.40 -3.96 -12.33
C LEU A 116 8.50 -5.16 -11.40
N VAL A 117 7.47 -5.41 -10.61
CA VAL A 117 7.40 -6.59 -9.73
C VAL A 117 5.99 -7.16 -9.72
N THR A 118 5.86 -8.47 -9.52
CA THR A 118 4.58 -9.16 -9.38
C THR A 118 4.74 -10.40 -8.51
N GLY A 119 3.63 -10.97 -8.03
CA GLY A 119 3.59 -12.29 -7.41
C GLY A 119 2.63 -13.23 -8.13
N PHE A 120 2.57 -14.46 -7.65
CA PHE A 120 1.72 -15.50 -8.23
C PHE A 120 1.06 -16.28 -7.11
N GLY A 121 -0.27 -16.36 -7.18
CA GLY A 121 -1.06 -17.20 -6.30
C GLY A 121 -0.74 -18.68 -6.45
N TYR A 122 -1.16 -19.46 -5.45
CA TYR A 122 -0.92 -20.90 -5.38
C TYR A 122 -1.85 -21.73 -6.28
N GLU A 123 -2.99 -21.16 -6.68
CA GLU A 123 -3.96 -21.80 -7.56
C GLU A 123 -3.57 -21.54 -9.02
N HIS A 124 -3.38 -22.58 -9.81
CA HIS A 124 -2.98 -22.48 -11.22
C HIS A 124 -4.21 -22.52 -12.15
N ASP A 125 -5.10 -21.55 -11.99
CA ASP A 125 -6.31 -21.38 -12.80
C ASP A 125 -6.15 -20.30 -13.88
N ASP A 126 -7.25 -19.84 -14.48
CA ASP A 126 -7.23 -18.82 -15.53
C ASP A 126 -6.60 -17.49 -15.08
N ALA A 127 -6.77 -17.11 -13.80
CA ALA A 127 -6.16 -15.89 -13.27
C ALA A 127 -4.64 -16.03 -13.20
N TRP A 128 -4.14 -17.21 -12.81
CA TRP A 128 -2.72 -17.52 -12.85
C TRP A 128 -2.15 -17.50 -14.26
N VAL A 129 -2.82 -18.14 -15.23
CA VAL A 129 -2.39 -18.15 -16.65
C VAL A 129 -2.35 -16.72 -17.19
N THR A 130 -3.36 -15.92 -16.88
CA THR A 130 -3.42 -14.51 -17.29
C THR A 130 -2.28 -13.71 -16.68
N ASN A 131 -1.96 -13.93 -15.40
CA ASN A 131 -0.84 -13.27 -14.75
C ASN A 131 0.52 -13.67 -15.34
N ILE A 132 0.68 -14.93 -15.74
CA ILE A 132 1.89 -15.41 -16.44
C ILE A 132 2.05 -14.71 -17.80
N ASN A 133 0.95 -14.50 -18.53
CA ASN A 133 0.97 -13.78 -19.79
C ASN A 133 1.37 -12.31 -19.58
N LEU A 134 0.79 -11.63 -18.59
CA LEU A 134 1.17 -10.26 -18.20
C LEU A 134 2.65 -10.20 -17.81
N PHE A 135 3.13 -11.12 -16.98
CA PHE A 135 4.54 -11.21 -16.59
C PHE A 135 5.47 -11.37 -17.81
N LYS A 136 5.14 -12.27 -18.74
CA LYS A 136 5.90 -12.48 -19.98
C LYS A 136 5.93 -11.20 -20.83
N GLU A 137 4.78 -10.58 -21.02
CA GLU A 137 4.62 -9.38 -21.83
C GLU A 137 5.38 -8.19 -21.26
N TYR A 138 5.24 -7.93 -19.96
CA TYR A 138 5.98 -6.86 -19.30
C TYR A 138 7.48 -7.12 -19.19
N THR A 139 7.91 -8.38 -19.12
CA THR A 139 9.34 -8.72 -19.18
C THR A 139 9.95 -8.38 -20.54
N ASP A 140 9.17 -8.48 -21.61
CA ASP A 140 9.62 -8.19 -22.98
C ASP A 140 9.77 -6.68 -23.24
N ILE A 141 8.90 -5.86 -22.64
CA ILE A 141 8.82 -4.42 -22.94
C ILE A 141 9.46 -3.50 -21.89
N SER A 142 9.83 -3.99 -20.71
CA SER A 142 10.42 -3.19 -19.62
C SER A 142 11.89 -3.55 -19.33
N ARG A 143 12.51 -2.97 -18.29
CA ARG A 143 13.82 -3.43 -17.79
C ARG A 143 13.75 -4.79 -17.08
N GLY A 144 12.56 -5.36 -16.98
CA GLY A 144 12.27 -6.69 -16.49
C GLY A 144 11.28 -6.67 -15.33
N VAL A 145 10.71 -7.84 -15.07
CA VAL A 145 9.78 -8.05 -13.94
C VAL A 145 10.48 -8.91 -12.88
N ARG A 146 10.38 -8.52 -11.62
CA ARG A 146 10.89 -9.27 -10.45
C ARG A 146 9.76 -10.04 -9.77
N ARG A 147 10.14 -10.99 -8.92
CA ARG A 147 9.25 -11.74 -8.04
C ARG A 147 9.98 -12.01 -6.73
N LEU A 148 9.72 -11.21 -5.70
CA LEU A 148 10.44 -11.32 -4.42
C LEU A 148 9.73 -12.26 -3.43
N GLY A 149 8.44 -12.52 -3.65
CA GLY A 149 7.65 -13.47 -2.85
C GLY A 149 7.05 -12.87 -1.57
N SER A 150 6.99 -11.53 -1.47
CA SER A 150 6.33 -10.84 -0.36
C SER A 150 5.69 -9.55 -0.86
N ALA A 151 4.36 -9.55 -0.96
CA ALA A 151 3.56 -8.41 -1.42
C ALA A 151 3.87 -7.12 -0.67
N ALA A 152 3.98 -7.20 0.67
CA ALA A 152 4.31 -6.05 1.51
C ALA A 152 5.71 -5.47 1.19
N ALA A 153 6.70 -6.33 0.93
CA ALA A 153 8.04 -5.90 0.54
C ALA A 153 8.04 -5.32 -0.89
N ASP A 154 7.27 -5.92 -1.81
CA ASP A 154 7.12 -5.46 -3.19
C ASP A 154 6.51 -4.05 -3.23
N MET A 155 5.43 -3.81 -2.48
CA MET A 155 4.84 -2.47 -2.34
C MET A 155 5.79 -1.48 -1.65
N SER A 156 6.56 -1.92 -0.65
CA SER A 156 7.59 -1.08 -0.02
C SER A 156 8.68 -0.66 -1.02
N HIS A 157 9.05 -1.52 -1.96
CA HIS A 157 9.99 -1.18 -3.04
C HIS A 157 9.40 -0.18 -4.03
N VAL A 158 8.09 -0.24 -4.29
CA VAL A 158 7.39 0.79 -5.06
C VAL A 158 7.45 2.14 -4.34
N ALA A 159 7.11 2.17 -3.05
CA ALA A 159 7.15 3.38 -2.23
C ALA A 159 8.56 3.98 -2.09
N LEU A 160 9.60 3.15 -2.10
CA LEU A 160 11.02 3.55 -2.10
C LEU A 160 11.51 4.05 -3.47
N GLY A 161 10.72 3.89 -4.53
CA GLY A 161 11.12 4.19 -5.90
C GLY A 161 12.17 3.24 -6.48
N ILE A 162 12.32 2.04 -5.91
CA ILE A 162 13.21 0.98 -6.41
C ILE A 162 12.59 0.26 -7.61
N THR A 163 11.27 0.11 -7.58
CA THR A 163 10.45 -0.43 -8.68
C THR A 163 9.32 0.55 -8.99
N GLU A 164 8.86 0.58 -10.23
CA GLU A 164 7.81 1.52 -10.64
C GLU A 164 6.39 1.02 -10.31
N ALA A 165 6.17 -0.29 -10.28
CA ALA A 165 4.85 -0.84 -10.00
C ALA A 165 4.88 -2.29 -9.51
N TYR A 166 3.79 -2.65 -8.84
CA TYR A 166 3.47 -4.00 -8.38
C TYR A 166 2.01 -4.33 -8.72
N TRP A 167 1.77 -5.54 -9.25
CA TRP A 167 0.41 -6.04 -9.45
C TRP A 167 0.30 -7.51 -9.00
N GLU A 168 -0.84 -7.89 -8.45
CA GLU A 168 -1.14 -9.29 -8.10
C GLU A 168 -2.65 -9.53 -7.92
N TYR A 169 -3.10 -10.74 -8.30
CA TYR A 169 -4.46 -11.22 -8.05
C TYR A 169 -4.55 -12.00 -6.73
N ARG A 170 -5.72 -11.90 -6.08
CA ARG A 170 -6.18 -12.66 -4.90
C ARG A 170 -5.32 -12.55 -3.65
N LEU A 171 -4.57 -11.46 -3.50
CA LEU A 171 -3.95 -11.11 -2.21
C LEU A 171 -5.01 -10.90 -1.14
N LYS A 172 -4.65 -11.21 0.11
CA LYS A 172 -5.54 -11.03 1.24
C LYS A 172 -5.39 -9.63 1.83
N PRO A 173 -6.39 -9.12 2.57
CA PRO A 173 -6.35 -7.76 3.10
C PRO A 173 -5.10 -7.48 3.94
N TRP A 174 -4.62 -8.45 4.72
CA TRP A 174 -3.41 -8.32 5.54
C TRP A 174 -2.11 -8.24 4.72
N ASP A 175 -2.10 -8.74 3.49
CA ASP A 175 -0.94 -8.63 2.59
C ASP A 175 -0.82 -7.23 1.98
N MET A 176 -1.95 -6.49 1.89
CA MET A 176 -2.06 -5.22 1.18
C MET A 176 -2.20 -3.99 2.08
N ALA A 177 -2.90 -4.12 3.21
CA ALA A 177 -3.34 -2.98 4.04
C ALA A 177 -2.23 -1.97 4.33
N ALA A 178 -1.09 -2.46 4.84
CA ALA A 178 0.05 -1.60 5.14
C ALA A 178 0.76 -1.12 3.87
N GLY A 179 0.97 -2.00 2.89
CA GLY A 179 1.73 -1.69 1.68
C GLY A 179 1.08 -0.61 0.83
N VAL A 180 -0.24 -0.66 0.67
CA VAL A 180 -1.01 0.33 -0.10
C VAL A 180 -0.90 1.71 0.53
N LEU A 181 -1.14 1.82 1.83
CA LEU A 181 -1.03 3.10 2.53
C LEU A 181 0.40 3.68 2.45
N ILE A 182 1.44 2.83 2.56
CA ILE A 182 2.84 3.26 2.39
C ILE A 182 3.07 3.81 0.97
N VAL A 183 2.52 3.18 -0.06
CA VAL A 183 2.68 3.63 -1.45
C VAL A 183 1.96 4.96 -1.68
N GLU A 184 0.72 5.09 -1.21
CA GLU A 184 -0.06 6.34 -1.31
C GLU A 184 0.64 7.50 -0.60
N GLU A 185 1.11 7.29 0.64
CA GLU A 185 1.86 8.29 1.41
C GLU A 185 3.25 8.61 0.81
N ALA A 186 3.80 7.73 -0.02
CA ALA A 186 5.01 7.99 -0.81
C ALA A 186 4.73 8.77 -2.11
N GLY A 187 3.47 9.09 -2.40
CA GLY A 187 3.01 9.78 -3.61
C GLY A 187 2.72 8.84 -4.79
N GLY A 188 2.52 7.55 -4.52
CA GLY A 188 2.10 6.57 -5.51
C GLY A 188 0.58 6.55 -5.74
N MET A 189 0.15 5.59 -6.56
CA MET A 189 -1.26 5.39 -6.92
C MET A 189 -1.63 3.93 -6.76
N VAL A 190 -2.87 3.67 -6.35
CA VAL A 190 -3.47 2.35 -6.21
C VAL A 190 -4.78 2.26 -6.99
N SER A 191 -5.03 1.09 -7.59
CA SER A 191 -6.31 0.73 -8.20
C SER A 191 -6.53 -0.78 -8.09
N ARG A 192 -7.73 -1.23 -8.44
CA ARG A 192 -7.93 -2.62 -8.88
C ARG A 192 -7.24 -2.82 -10.23
N MET A 193 -6.96 -4.08 -10.57
CA MET A 193 -6.31 -4.40 -11.85
C MET A 193 -7.21 -4.17 -13.07
N ASP A 194 -8.52 -3.97 -12.87
CA ASP A 194 -9.48 -3.54 -13.90
C ASP A 194 -9.50 -2.01 -14.11
N GLY A 195 -8.73 -1.24 -13.33
CA GLY A 195 -8.68 0.22 -13.34
C GLY A 195 -9.74 0.89 -12.47
N GLY A 196 -10.61 0.13 -11.79
CA GLY A 196 -11.56 0.68 -10.84
C GLY A 196 -10.93 1.02 -9.48
N GLU A 197 -11.67 1.76 -8.67
CA GLU A 197 -11.23 2.17 -7.33
C GLU A 197 -10.91 0.98 -6.44
N PHE A 198 -9.91 1.15 -5.58
CA PHE A 198 -9.42 0.07 -4.72
C PHE A 198 -9.91 0.21 -3.29
N THR A 199 -10.24 -0.93 -2.69
CA THR A 199 -10.36 -1.12 -1.25
C THR A 199 -9.49 -2.30 -0.83
N VAL A 200 -9.07 -2.31 0.44
CA VAL A 200 -8.24 -3.40 0.98
C VAL A 200 -8.92 -4.78 0.92
N PHE A 201 -10.24 -4.83 0.69
CA PHE A 201 -11.00 -6.07 0.55
C PHE A 201 -11.04 -6.60 -0.88
N ASP A 202 -10.57 -5.83 -1.86
CA ASP A 202 -10.56 -6.28 -3.25
C ASP A 202 -9.61 -7.44 -3.48
N ARG A 203 -9.90 -8.23 -4.52
CA ARG A 203 -9.12 -9.41 -4.91
C ARG A 203 -8.12 -9.14 -6.02
N SER A 204 -7.84 -7.88 -6.31
CA SER A 204 -6.83 -7.51 -7.29
C SER A 204 -6.30 -6.14 -6.93
N VAL A 205 -4.99 -5.96 -7.04
CA VAL A 205 -4.36 -4.68 -6.77
C VAL A 205 -3.33 -4.38 -7.85
N LEU A 206 -3.30 -3.13 -8.26
CA LEU A 206 -2.20 -2.51 -8.97
C LEU A 206 -1.77 -1.31 -8.12
N VAL A 207 -0.52 -1.30 -7.68
CA VAL A 207 0.13 -0.10 -7.13
C VAL A 207 1.24 0.35 -8.06
N SER A 208 1.48 1.66 -8.12
CA SER A 208 2.56 2.21 -8.94
C SER A 208 3.08 3.53 -8.40
N ASN A 209 4.08 4.09 -9.07
CA ASN A 209 4.53 5.45 -8.87
C ASN A 209 3.56 6.55 -9.35
N GLY A 210 2.36 6.18 -9.82
CA GLY A 210 1.36 7.09 -10.37
C GLY A 210 1.60 7.47 -11.82
N VAL A 211 2.84 7.67 -12.23
CA VAL A 211 3.17 8.14 -13.60
C VAL A 211 2.97 7.06 -14.66
N VAL A 212 3.35 5.81 -14.36
CA VAL A 212 3.17 4.68 -15.32
C VAL A 212 1.86 3.93 -15.13
N HIS A 213 0.99 4.38 -14.23
CA HIS A 213 -0.20 3.62 -13.82
C HIS A 213 -1.12 3.29 -15.00
N ASP A 214 -1.51 4.32 -15.77
CA ASP A 214 -2.39 4.16 -16.93
C ASP A 214 -1.74 3.32 -18.05
N GLN A 215 -0.44 3.50 -18.28
CA GLN A 215 0.31 2.70 -19.27
C GLN A 215 0.29 1.20 -18.93
N LEU A 216 0.23 0.85 -17.63
CA LEU A 216 0.11 -0.53 -17.19
C LEU A 216 -1.34 -1.02 -17.31
N LEU A 217 -2.32 -0.17 -17.01
CA LEU A 217 -3.74 -0.50 -17.14
C LEU A 217 -4.16 -0.79 -18.59
N ASP A 218 -3.50 -0.18 -19.58
CA ASP A 218 -3.76 -0.46 -21.01
C ASP A 218 -3.72 -1.96 -21.37
N ARG A 219 -2.88 -2.75 -20.68
CA ARG A 219 -2.79 -4.21 -20.87
C ARG A 219 -3.43 -4.98 -19.72
N ILE A 220 -3.28 -4.51 -18.48
CA ILE A 220 -3.78 -5.22 -17.29
C ILE A 220 -5.31 -5.15 -17.20
N GLY A 221 -5.90 -3.99 -17.50
CA GLY A 221 -7.35 -3.75 -17.43
C GLY A 221 -8.15 -4.72 -18.31
N PRO A 222 -7.89 -4.78 -19.64
CA PRO A 222 -8.57 -5.71 -20.53
C PRO A 222 -8.39 -7.18 -20.12
N ALA A 223 -7.19 -7.57 -19.68
CA ALA A 223 -6.91 -8.92 -19.22
C ALA A 223 -7.73 -9.29 -17.97
N THR A 224 -7.89 -8.35 -17.04
CA THR A 224 -8.71 -8.53 -15.83
C THR A 224 -10.20 -8.60 -16.15
N GLU A 225 -10.68 -7.75 -17.07
CA GLU A 225 -12.08 -7.78 -17.53
C GLU A 225 -12.44 -9.10 -18.22
N ASP A 226 -11.53 -9.68 -18.99
CA ASP A 226 -11.75 -10.99 -19.62
C ASP A 226 -11.83 -12.13 -18.59
N LEU A 227 -11.08 -12.05 -17.49
CA LEU A 227 -11.23 -13.00 -16.37
C LEU A 227 -12.63 -12.90 -15.72
N LYS A 228 -13.15 -11.69 -15.53
CA LYS A 228 -14.51 -11.50 -15.01
C LYS A 228 -15.56 -12.12 -15.92
N LYS A 229 -15.44 -11.92 -17.24
CA LYS A 229 -16.34 -12.53 -18.25
C LYS A 229 -16.29 -14.06 -18.22
N LYS A 230 -15.14 -14.64 -17.86
CA LYS A 230 -14.97 -16.09 -17.65
C LYS A 230 -15.55 -16.60 -16.31
N GLY A 231 -16.13 -15.72 -15.50
CA GLY A 231 -16.73 -16.08 -14.22
C GLY A 231 -15.74 -16.22 -13.07
N ILE A 232 -14.53 -15.67 -13.21
CA ILE A 232 -13.58 -15.62 -12.09
C ILE A 232 -14.09 -14.67 -11.02
N ASP A 233 -14.14 -15.16 -9.78
CA ASP A 233 -14.67 -14.42 -8.65
C ASP A 233 -13.67 -13.38 -8.11
N PHE A 234 -13.97 -12.11 -8.40
CA PHE A 234 -13.32 -10.93 -7.85
C PHE A 234 -14.20 -10.17 -6.84
N SER A 235 -15.23 -10.82 -6.26
CA SER A 235 -15.98 -10.20 -5.16
C SER A 235 -15.03 -9.86 -4.02
N LEU A 236 -15.41 -8.90 -3.18
CA LEU A 236 -14.63 -8.58 -1.99
C LEU A 236 -14.35 -9.83 -1.15
N TRP A 237 -13.22 -9.83 -0.46
CA TRP A 237 -13.00 -10.67 0.71
C TRP A 237 -14.03 -10.34 1.80
N PHE A 238 -13.93 -10.99 2.97
CA PHE A 238 -14.82 -10.70 4.09
C PHE A 238 -14.85 -9.18 4.38
N LYS A 239 -15.99 -8.56 4.05
CA LYS A 239 -16.31 -7.16 4.31
C LYS A 239 -17.23 -7.11 5.52
N PRO A 240 -16.85 -6.46 6.64
CA PRO A 240 -17.75 -6.27 7.76
C PRO A 240 -19.02 -5.48 7.34
N ASP A 241 -20.20 -5.88 7.81
CA ASP A 241 -21.51 -5.33 7.39
C ASP A 241 -21.64 -3.79 7.49
N LYS A 242 -20.81 -3.15 8.30
CA LYS A 242 -20.85 -1.70 8.58
C LYS A 242 -19.68 -0.91 7.96
N TYR A 243 -18.84 -1.54 7.15
CA TYR A 243 -17.70 -0.85 6.53
C TYR A 243 -18.13 -0.26 5.17
N PRO A 244 -18.20 1.07 4.98
CA PRO A 244 -18.47 1.66 3.68
C PRO A 244 -17.29 1.40 2.73
N THR A 245 -17.60 1.06 1.47
CA THR A 245 -16.59 0.83 0.40
C THR A 245 -16.94 1.57 -0.88
N ASP A 246 -18.03 2.33 -0.87
CA ASP A 246 -18.46 3.16 -1.99
C ASP A 246 -17.89 4.55 -1.67
N PHE A 247 -16.77 4.90 -2.30
CA PHE A 247 -16.13 6.21 -2.18
C PHE A 247 -16.41 7.04 -3.44
#